data_AF-A0A0A2LA61-F1
#
_entry.id   AF-A0A0A2LA61-F1
#
_cell.length_a   1.000
_cell.length_b   1.000
_cell.length_c   1.000
_cell.angle_alpha   90.00
_cell.angle_beta   90.00
_cell.angle_gamma   90.00
#
_symmetry.space_group_name_H-M   'P 1'
#
loop_
_entity.id
_entity.type
_entity.pdbx_description
1 polymer ?
#
loop_
_entity_poly.entity_id
_entity_poly.type
_entity_poly.pdbx_seq_one_letter_code
_entity_poly.pdbx_strand_id
1 'polypeptide(L)'
;MLQSPHGLVEKSNMLDKKGSRNQQCSPLPAPERCKVFTPEFDTVAHDPLDPPKRYHTGIFIETDPGTLRGELFHVTGDIIAGSGMRFEVKDSYVPGASRHFLRTTEIGWIHKADYPRIKDILGALPKPTKQQGIDFWSKDPAKRNKLTWTKQDGELYGPDEQRRPIMKCNEWTHQLAIPKLRHEGILHS
;
A
#
# COMPACT_ATOMS: atom_id res chain seq x y z
N MET A 1 -30.05 69.49 69.21
CA MET A 1 -28.76 68.93 68.75
C MET A 1 -28.99 68.40 67.34
N LEU A 2 -28.68 69.18 66.30
CA LEU A 2 -27.37 69.43 65.68
C LEU A 2 -26.90 68.27 64.77
N GLN A 3 -26.89 68.61 63.46
CA GLN A 3 -25.91 68.27 62.42
C GLN A 3 -25.98 66.93 61.66
N SER A 4 -26.40 67.02 60.38
CA SER A 4 -25.73 66.42 59.20
C SER A 4 -24.33 67.08 59.01
N PRO A 5 -23.36 66.62 58.16
CA PRO A 5 -23.55 66.11 56.77
C PRO A 5 -22.42 65.24 56.12
N HIS A 6 -22.51 65.00 54.80
CA HIS A 6 -21.48 64.73 53.74
C HIS A 6 -20.38 63.65 53.97
N GLY A 7 -19.85 62.88 53.01
CA GLY A 7 -19.83 62.83 51.54
C GLY A 7 -18.62 61.96 51.07
N LEU A 8 -18.43 61.84 49.73
CA LEU A 8 -17.34 61.20 48.94
C LEU A 8 -17.38 59.65 48.75
N VAL A 9 -17.49 59.05 47.55
CA VAL A 9 -16.82 59.13 46.21
C VAL A 9 -15.59 58.20 46.09
N GLU A 10 -15.69 57.16 45.23
CA GLU A 10 -14.74 56.72 44.16
C GLU A 10 -15.20 55.34 43.61
N LYS A 11 -15.60 55.21 42.34
CA LYS A 11 -14.83 55.01 41.08
C LYS A 11 -14.37 53.56 40.79
N SER A 12 -14.80 53.06 39.63
CA SER A 12 -14.03 52.30 38.61
C SER A 12 -14.45 50.86 38.28
N ASN A 13 -14.81 50.70 37.00
CA ASN A 13 -14.53 49.61 36.05
C ASN A 13 -14.70 48.13 36.44
N MET A 14 -15.53 47.42 35.67
CA MET A 14 -15.16 46.19 34.94
C MET A 14 -16.34 45.77 34.04
N LEU A 15 -16.23 46.07 32.74
CA LEU A 15 -15.90 45.14 31.64
C LEU A 15 -16.97 44.08 31.30
N ASP A 16 -17.44 44.23 30.06
CA ASP A 16 -18.16 43.28 29.22
C ASP A 16 -17.74 41.82 29.40
N LYS A 17 -18.67 40.96 29.80
CA LYS A 17 -18.58 39.53 29.49
C LYS A 17 -19.33 39.26 28.18
N LYS A 18 -18.63 39.45 27.06
CA LYS A 18 -18.93 38.76 25.80
C LYS A 18 -18.98 37.26 26.11
N GLY A 19 -20.16 36.67 25.95
CA GLY A 19 -20.32 35.23 25.88
C GLY A 19 -19.47 34.68 24.74
N SER A 20 -18.36 34.04 25.09
CA SER A 20 -17.50 33.33 24.15
C SER A 20 -18.27 32.12 23.64
N ARG A 21 -18.85 32.26 22.44
CA ARG A 21 -19.39 31.15 21.67
C ARG A 21 -18.18 30.29 21.31
N ASN A 22 -17.97 29.22 22.09
CA ASN A 22 -17.12 28.11 21.68
C ASN A 22 -17.69 27.55 20.37
N GLN A 23 -17.19 28.05 19.24
CA GLN A 23 -17.32 27.35 17.98
C GLN A 23 -16.38 26.16 18.08
N GLN A 24 -16.93 25.05 18.58
CA GLN A 24 -16.36 23.74 18.41
C GLN A 24 -16.23 23.54 16.90
N CYS A 25 -15.00 23.56 16.40
CA CYS A 25 -14.71 23.19 15.02
C CYS A 25 -15.07 21.71 14.90
N SER A 26 -16.27 21.42 14.40
CA SER A 26 -16.69 20.06 14.10
C SER A 26 -15.69 19.47 13.12
N PRO A 27 -15.13 18.28 13.38
CA PRO A 27 -14.31 17.60 12.39
C PRO A 27 -15.13 17.47 11.10
N LEU A 28 -14.56 17.86 9.96
CA LEU A 28 -15.18 17.61 8.67
C LEU A 28 -15.57 16.13 8.59
N PRO A 29 -16.77 15.78 8.09
CA PRO A 29 -17.14 14.39 7.92
C PRO A 29 -16.07 13.71 7.07
N ALA A 30 -15.50 12.63 7.61
CA ALA A 30 -14.45 11.90 6.92
C ALA A 30 -14.99 11.45 5.55
N PRO A 31 -14.22 11.59 4.46
CA PRO A 31 -14.73 11.30 3.13
C PRO A 31 -15.25 9.87 3.05
N GLU A 32 -16.41 9.65 2.45
CA GLU A 32 -17.03 8.31 2.29
C GLU A 32 -16.22 7.40 1.36
N ARG A 33 -15.24 7.99 0.65
CA ARG A 33 -14.40 7.34 -0.34
C ARG A 33 -12.93 7.47 0.04
N CYS A 34 -12.16 6.43 -0.23
CA CYS A 34 -10.71 6.43 -0.10
C CYS A 34 -10.09 6.37 -1.49
N LYS A 35 -9.06 7.19 -1.73
CA LYS A 35 -8.28 7.09 -2.97
C LYS A 35 -7.41 5.85 -2.96
N VAL A 36 -7.20 5.29 -4.15
CA VAL A 36 -6.37 4.10 -4.35
C VAL A 36 -5.27 4.41 -5.34
N PHE A 37 -4.06 4.00 -4.98
CA PHE A 37 -2.84 4.22 -5.74
C PHE A 37 -2.06 2.93 -5.94
N THR A 38 -1.18 2.92 -6.94
CA THR A 38 -0.08 1.95 -7.07
C THR A 38 1.25 2.67 -6.84
N PRO A 39 1.88 2.52 -5.66
CA PRO A 39 3.22 3.03 -5.43
C PRO A 39 4.27 2.13 -6.08
N GLU A 40 5.29 2.73 -6.70
CA GLU A 40 6.43 2.02 -7.27
C GLU A 40 7.68 2.21 -6.39
N PHE A 41 8.39 1.09 -6.11
CA PHE A 41 9.62 1.09 -5.32
C PHE A 41 10.77 0.37 -6.01
N ASP A 42 11.97 0.95 -5.90
CA ASP A 42 13.22 0.41 -6.43
C ASP A 42 13.86 -0.65 -5.51
N THR A 43 13.04 -1.59 -5.01
CA THR A 43 13.46 -2.63 -4.04
C THR A 43 13.75 -3.99 -4.68
N VAL A 44 13.48 -4.15 -5.97
CA VAL A 44 13.67 -5.42 -6.68
C VAL A 44 15.11 -5.48 -7.16
N ALA A 45 15.88 -6.44 -6.63
CA ALA A 45 17.21 -6.74 -7.16
C ALA A 45 17.08 -7.04 -8.66
N HIS A 46 18.00 -6.49 -9.46
CA HIS A 46 18.00 -6.76 -10.90
C HIS A 46 18.09 -8.27 -11.13
N ASP A 47 17.09 -8.79 -11.85
CA ASP A 47 17.03 -10.20 -12.19
C ASP A 47 17.76 -10.42 -13.52
N PRO A 48 18.93 -11.08 -13.51
CA PRO A 48 19.73 -11.26 -14.71
C PRO A 48 19.04 -12.14 -15.77
N LEU A 49 18.01 -12.92 -15.40
CA LEU A 49 17.25 -13.74 -16.35
C LEU A 49 16.02 -13.02 -16.93
N ASP A 50 15.66 -11.87 -16.37
CA ASP A 50 14.44 -11.14 -16.69
C ASP A 50 14.76 -9.65 -16.87
N PRO A 51 15.43 -9.30 -17.99
CA PRO A 51 16.22 -8.09 -18.12
C PRO A 51 15.47 -6.75 -18.00
N PRO A 52 14.16 -6.63 -18.31
CA PRO A 52 13.43 -5.39 -18.02
C PRO A 52 13.33 -5.15 -16.52
N LYS A 53 13.82 -3.98 -16.07
CA LYS A 53 13.67 -3.53 -14.68
C LYS A 53 12.19 -3.47 -14.33
N ARG A 54 11.82 -4.14 -13.24
CA ARG A 54 10.49 -4.05 -12.64
C ARG A 54 10.60 -3.37 -11.30
N TYR A 55 9.59 -2.57 -10.98
CA TYR A 55 9.47 -1.94 -9.68
C TYR A 55 8.56 -2.80 -8.80
N HIS A 56 8.86 -2.82 -7.51
CA HIS A 56 7.93 -3.40 -6.54
C HIS A 56 6.71 -2.50 -6.45
N THR A 57 5.53 -3.07 -6.42
CA THR A 57 4.26 -2.34 -6.36
C THR A 57 3.21 -3.14 -5.61
N GLY A 58 2.06 -2.52 -5.37
CA GLY A 58 0.91 -3.07 -4.69
C GLY A 58 -0.30 -2.14 -4.78
N ILE A 59 -1.36 -2.47 -4.06
CA ILE A 59 -2.54 -1.62 -3.92
C ILE A 59 -2.38 -0.82 -2.63
N PHE A 60 -2.26 0.50 -2.75
CA PHE A 60 -2.24 1.41 -1.61
C PHE A 60 -3.59 2.11 -1.49
N ILE A 61 -4.22 2.02 -0.33
CA ILE A 61 -5.48 2.72 -0.04
C ILE A 61 -5.17 3.83 0.95
N GLU A 62 -5.35 5.07 0.53
CA GLU A 62 -5.14 6.23 1.38
C GLU A 62 -6.35 6.40 2.33
N THR A 63 -6.13 6.10 3.60
CA THR A 63 -7.17 6.21 4.64
C THR A 63 -7.15 7.57 5.34
N ASP A 64 -5.99 8.25 5.35
CA ASP A 64 -5.81 9.57 5.92
C ASP A 64 -5.02 10.48 4.95
N PRO A 65 -5.73 11.30 4.15
CA PRO A 65 -5.11 12.25 3.22
C PRO A 65 -4.29 13.34 3.89
N GLY A 66 -4.55 13.68 5.16
CA GLY A 66 -3.82 14.72 5.89
C GLY A 66 -2.38 14.30 6.22
N THR A 67 -2.17 13.00 6.41
CA THR A 67 -0.85 12.42 6.71
C THR A 67 -0.30 11.56 5.57
N LEU A 68 -1.05 11.42 4.47
CA LEU A 68 -0.77 10.52 3.34
C LEU A 68 -0.59 9.05 3.80
N ARG A 69 -1.28 8.68 4.88
CA ARG A 69 -1.22 7.34 5.49
C ARG A 69 -2.32 6.45 4.95
N GLY A 70 -2.02 5.17 4.89
CA GLY A 70 -2.95 4.17 4.39
C GLY A 70 -2.53 2.75 4.68
N GLU A 71 -3.17 1.81 4.01
CA GLU A 71 -2.77 0.40 3.98
C GLU A 71 -2.19 0.05 2.62
N LEU A 72 -1.06 -0.67 2.62
CA LEU A 72 -0.46 -1.23 1.41
C LEU A 72 -0.67 -2.74 1.39
N PHE A 73 -1.42 -3.21 0.39
CA PHE A 73 -1.64 -4.61 0.08
C PHE A 73 -0.69 -5.03 -1.03
N HIS A 74 0.19 -5.98 -0.78
CA HIS A 74 1.16 -6.41 -1.79
C HIS A 74 1.53 -7.89 -1.67
N VAL A 75 2.19 -8.41 -2.70
CA VAL A 75 2.95 -9.64 -2.59
C VAL A 75 4.43 -9.31 -2.53
N THR A 76 5.16 -9.92 -1.59
CA THR A 76 6.56 -9.63 -1.29
C THR A 76 7.36 -10.92 -1.10
N GLY A 77 8.68 -10.84 -1.14
CA GLY A 77 9.59 -11.98 -1.24
C GLY A 77 10.20 -12.10 -2.63
N ASP A 78 10.67 -13.28 -2.98
CA ASP A 78 11.35 -13.55 -4.24
C ASP A 78 10.81 -14.80 -4.94
N ILE A 79 11.15 -14.94 -6.22
CA ILE A 79 10.70 -16.05 -7.08
C ILE A 79 11.69 -17.23 -7.10
N ILE A 80 12.72 -17.21 -6.24
CA ILE A 80 13.72 -18.26 -6.08
C ILE A 80 13.36 -19.15 -4.88
N ALA A 81 12.81 -18.57 -3.81
CA ALA A 81 12.39 -19.26 -2.60
C ALA A 81 11.38 -20.37 -2.91
N GLY A 82 11.46 -21.48 -2.17
CA GLY A 82 10.53 -22.61 -2.32
C GLY A 82 9.06 -22.22 -2.13
N SER A 83 8.78 -21.32 -1.19
CA SER A 83 7.43 -20.78 -0.95
C SER A 83 7.02 -19.68 -1.93
N GLY A 84 7.92 -19.23 -2.81
CA GLY A 84 7.71 -18.06 -3.66
C GLY A 84 7.43 -16.78 -2.87
N MET A 85 6.65 -15.89 -3.48
CA MET A 85 6.22 -14.64 -2.87
C MET A 85 4.98 -14.86 -1.97
N ARG A 86 4.87 -14.05 -0.93
CA ARG A 86 3.76 -14.09 0.04
C ARG A 86 2.95 -12.80 -0.01
N PHE A 87 1.67 -12.88 0.28
CA PHE A 87 0.82 -11.71 0.50
C PHE A 87 1.07 -11.11 1.87
N GLU A 88 1.15 -9.79 1.95
CA GLU A 88 1.34 -9.01 3.18
C GLU A 88 0.54 -7.71 3.09
N VAL A 89 0.07 -7.23 4.24
CA VAL A 89 -0.58 -5.93 4.40
C VAL A 89 0.27 -5.11 5.35
N LYS A 90 0.58 -3.87 4.98
CA LYS A 90 1.27 -2.91 5.85
C LYS A 90 0.28 -1.84 6.31
N ASP A 91 0.00 -1.84 7.60
CA ASP A 91 -0.88 -0.87 8.23
C ASP A 91 -0.20 0.48 8.46
N SER A 92 -0.99 1.55 8.40
CA SER A 92 -0.53 2.91 8.73
C SER A 92 0.73 3.35 7.96
N TYR A 93 0.84 2.88 6.73
CA TYR A 93 1.99 3.01 5.85
C TYR A 93 1.98 4.34 5.08
N VAL A 94 3.18 4.90 4.86
CA VAL A 94 3.40 6.08 4.01
C VAL A 94 4.38 5.69 2.90
N PRO A 95 3.93 5.51 1.65
CA PRO A 95 4.82 5.12 0.55
C PRO A 95 6.05 6.03 0.40
N GLY A 96 5.84 7.35 0.49
CA GLY A 96 6.89 8.35 0.35
C GLY A 96 7.96 8.34 1.45
N ALA A 97 7.73 7.66 2.58
CA ALA A 97 8.74 7.54 3.64
C ALA A 97 9.81 6.46 3.33
N SER A 98 9.59 5.62 2.31
CA SER A 98 10.57 4.62 1.89
C SER A 98 11.70 5.28 1.08
N ARG A 99 12.96 5.00 1.42
CA ARG A 99 14.13 5.43 0.63
C ARG A 99 14.14 4.88 -0.80
N HIS A 100 13.34 3.84 -1.08
CA HIS A 100 13.23 3.21 -2.39
C HIS A 100 12.03 3.73 -3.18
N PHE A 101 11.26 4.66 -2.63
CA PHE A 101 10.07 5.21 -3.28
C PHE A 101 10.44 5.96 -4.56
N LEU A 102 9.67 5.72 -5.62
CA LEU A 102 9.84 6.43 -6.89
C LEU A 102 8.65 7.34 -7.18
N ARG A 103 7.44 6.77 -7.19
CA ARG A 103 6.21 7.49 -7.50
C ARG A 103 4.97 6.75 -7.03
N THR A 104 3.83 7.43 -7.05
CA THR A 104 2.48 6.86 -6.94
C THR A 104 1.68 7.18 -8.18
N THR A 105 0.89 6.23 -8.64
CA THR A 105 -0.12 6.44 -9.70
C THR A 105 -1.50 6.23 -9.11
N GLU A 106 -2.40 7.22 -9.20
CA GLU A 106 -3.80 7.05 -8.80
C GLU A 106 -4.50 6.10 -9.78
N ILE A 107 -5.17 5.06 -9.25
CA ILE A 107 -5.83 4.03 -10.06
C ILE A 107 -7.36 4.01 -9.87
N GLY A 108 -7.87 4.87 -8.98
CA GLY A 108 -9.29 4.99 -8.69
C GLY A 108 -9.57 5.30 -7.22
N TRP A 109 -10.78 4.95 -6.79
CA TRP A 109 -11.25 5.11 -5.42
C TRP A 109 -12.14 3.92 -5.01
N ILE A 110 -12.34 3.74 -3.71
CA ILE A 110 -13.25 2.75 -3.13
C ILE A 110 -14.22 3.42 -2.17
N HIS A 111 -15.35 2.78 -1.88
CA HIS A 111 -16.17 3.14 -0.72
C HIS A 111 -15.54 2.62 0.57
N LYS A 112 -15.59 3.41 1.65
CA LYS A 112 -15.10 2.98 2.98
C LYS A 112 -15.79 1.71 3.49
N ALA A 113 -17.06 1.51 3.13
CA ALA A 113 -17.81 0.32 3.50
C ALA A 113 -17.20 -0.98 2.93
N ASP A 114 -16.51 -0.92 1.79
CA ASP A 114 -15.88 -2.08 1.17
C ASP A 114 -14.47 -2.37 1.72
N TYR A 115 -13.88 -1.43 2.46
CA TYR A 115 -12.52 -1.54 2.98
C TYR A 115 -12.24 -2.86 3.71
N PRO A 116 -13.11 -3.35 4.63
CA PRO A 116 -12.85 -4.59 5.36
C PRO A 116 -12.77 -5.84 4.48
N ARG A 117 -13.39 -5.81 3.29
CA ARG A 117 -13.46 -6.98 2.38
C ARG A 117 -12.19 -7.14 1.54
N ILE A 118 -11.41 -6.07 1.37
CA ILE A 118 -10.29 -6.02 0.42
C ILE A 118 -9.19 -7.01 0.80
N LYS A 119 -8.87 -7.12 2.10
CA LYS A 119 -7.85 -8.04 2.60
C LYS A 119 -8.14 -9.48 2.21
N ASP A 120 -9.38 -9.92 2.39
CA ASP A 120 -9.78 -11.30 2.09
C ASP A 120 -9.81 -11.56 0.58
N ILE A 121 -10.34 -10.61 -0.19
CA ILE A 121 -10.38 -10.71 -1.66
C ILE A 121 -8.97 -10.80 -2.25
N LEU A 122 -8.06 -9.91 -1.84
CA LEU A 122 -6.69 -9.90 -2.33
C LEU A 122 -5.87 -11.07 -1.77
N GLY A 123 -6.10 -11.44 -0.51
CA GLY A 123 -5.41 -12.55 0.15
C GLY A 123 -5.74 -13.92 -0.45
N ALA A 124 -6.92 -14.06 -1.05
CA ALA A 124 -7.37 -15.25 -1.76
C ALA A 124 -6.79 -15.40 -3.18
N LEU A 125 -6.18 -14.33 -3.74
CA LEU A 125 -5.57 -14.41 -5.07
C LEU A 125 -4.35 -15.34 -5.08
N PRO A 126 -4.09 -16.06 -6.20
CA PRO A 126 -2.89 -16.85 -6.33
C PRO A 126 -1.67 -15.94 -6.23
N LYS A 127 -0.69 -16.36 -5.42
CA LYS A 127 0.55 -15.62 -5.19
C LYS A 127 1.61 -16.13 -6.17
N PRO A 128 2.57 -15.29 -6.59
CA PRO A 128 3.67 -15.75 -7.42
C PRO A 128 4.47 -16.86 -6.74
N THR A 129 4.47 -18.06 -7.33
CA THR A 129 5.24 -19.20 -6.81
C THR A 129 6.72 -19.11 -7.21
N LYS A 130 7.52 -20.08 -6.74
CA LYS A 130 8.85 -20.35 -7.29
C LYS A 130 8.81 -20.45 -8.82
N GLN A 131 9.78 -19.80 -9.45
CA GLN A 131 9.97 -19.74 -10.90
C GLN A 131 11.44 -19.87 -11.28
N GLN A 132 12.35 -19.63 -10.35
CA GLN A 132 13.79 -19.69 -10.56
C GLN A 132 14.47 -20.56 -9.50
N GLY A 133 15.65 -21.04 -9.83
CA GLY A 133 16.47 -21.86 -8.95
C GLY A 133 17.92 -21.87 -9.40
N ILE A 134 18.76 -22.52 -8.59
CA ILE A 134 20.15 -22.80 -8.97
C ILE A 134 20.15 -24.16 -9.67
N ASP A 135 20.73 -24.25 -10.85
CA ASP A 135 20.87 -25.51 -11.58
C ASP A 135 21.93 -26.41 -10.93
N PHE A 136 21.51 -27.42 -10.18
CA PHE A 136 22.41 -28.43 -9.63
C PHE A 136 22.49 -29.72 -10.46
N TRP A 137 21.69 -29.84 -11.53
CA TRP A 137 21.43 -31.10 -12.22
C TRP A 137 22.12 -31.20 -13.57
N SER A 138 22.35 -30.07 -14.23
CA SER A 138 22.98 -30.06 -15.54
C SER A 138 24.40 -30.60 -15.49
N LYS A 139 24.69 -31.53 -16.42
CA LYS A 139 26.05 -32.04 -16.65
C LYS A 139 26.94 -31.04 -17.37
N ASP A 140 26.37 -29.97 -17.94
CA ASP A 140 27.10 -28.88 -18.57
C ASP A 140 27.70 -27.97 -17.49
N PRO A 141 29.05 -27.92 -17.35
CA PRO A 141 29.71 -27.09 -16.34
C PRO A 141 29.43 -25.59 -16.47
N ALA A 142 29.06 -25.11 -17.67
CA ALA A 142 28.73 -23.71 -17.89
C ALA A 142 27.38 -23.31 -17.28
N LYS A 143 26.44 -24.27 -17.18
CA LYS A 143 25.09 -24.06 -16.63
C LYS A 143 24.99 -24.42 -15.16
N ARG A 144 25.79 -25.40 -14.73
CA ARG A 144 25.80 -25.86 -13.34
C ARG A 144 26.12 -24.70 -12.37
N ASN A 145 25.39 -24.66 -11.26
CA ASN A 145 25.44 -23.64 -10.22
C ASN A 145 25.09 -22.22 -10.70
N LYS A 146 24.40 -22.08 -11.84
CA LYS A 146 23.87 -20.79 -12.31
C LYS A 146 22.38 -20.68 -12.04
N LEU A 147 21.90 -19.44 -11.93
CA LEU A 147 20.47 -19.16 -11.86
C LEU A 147 19.83 -19.62 -13.17
N THR A 148 18.71 -20.33 -13.05
CA THR A 148 17.94 -20.84 -14.18
C THR A 148 16.44 -20.77 -13.90
N TRP A 149 15.64 -20.98 -14.94
CA TRP A 149 14.19 -21.09 -14.83
C TRP A 149 13.80 -22.50 -14.39
N THR A 150 12.85 -22.57 -13.46
CA THR A 150 12.34 -23.82 -12.87
C THR A 150 10.82 -23.83 -12.88
N LYS A 151 10.25 -25.02 -12.77
CA LYS A 151 8.84 -25.24 -12.44
C LYS A 151 8.56 -24.85 -10.99
N GLN A 152 7.29 -24.90 -10.58
CA GLN A 152 6.91 -24.51 -9.22
C GLN A 152 7.47 -25.43 -8.13
N ASP A 153 7.69 -26.70 -8.46
CA ASP A 153 8.32 -27.71 -7.61
C ASP A 153 9.85 -27.60 -7.58
N GLY A 154 10.43 -26.73 -8.41
CA GLY A 154 11.87 -26.52 -8.53
C GLY A 154 12.56 -27.40 -9.58
N GLU A 155 11.83 -28.26 -10.30
CA GLU A 155 12.40 -29.03 -11.40
C GLU A 155 12.75 -28.14 -12.60
N LEU A 156 13.71 -28.59 -13.41
CA LEU A 156 14.04 -27.94 -14.67
C LEU A 156 12.95 -28.19 -15.71
N TYR A 157 12.74 -27.23 -16.60
CA TYR A 157 11.96 -27.46 -17.82
C TYR A 157 12.68 -28.47 -18.73
N GLY A 158 11.90 -29.31 -19.42
CA GLY A 158 12.40 -30.14 -20.51
C GLY A 158 12.85 -29.31 -21.72
N PRO A 159 13.58 -29.91 -22.69
CA PRO A 159 14.13 -29.22 -23.86
C PRO A 159 13.10 -28.43 -24.69
N ASP A 160 11.87 -28.95 -24.78
CA ASP A 160 10.77 -28.36 -25.55
C ASP A 160 9.57 -27.98 -24.67
N GLU A 161 9.75 -27.99 -23.35
CA GLU A 161 8.66 -27.68 -22.42
C GLU A 161 8.44 -26.17 -22.36
N GLN A 162 7.21 -25.75 -22.67
CA GLN A 162 6.86 -24.35 -22.61
C GLN A 162 6.97 -23.81 -21.18
N ARG A 163 7.84 -22.80 -21.01
CA ARG A 163 7.95 -22.09 -19.75
C ARG A 163 6.66 -21.31 -19.45
N ARG A 164 6.21 -21.37 -18.20
CA ARG A 164 5.14 -20.50 -17.67
C ARG A 164 5.54 -19.02 -17.74
N PRO A 165 4.55 -18.12 -17.85
CA PRO A 165 4.79 -16.68 -17.78
C PRO A 165 5.49 -16.28 -16.48
N ILE A 166 6.31 -15.23 -16.58
CA ILE A 166 6.94 -14.62 -15.41
C ILE A 166 5.88 -13.85 -14.65
N MET A 167 5.78 -14.13 -13.35
CA MET A 167 4.85 -13.48 -12.45
C MET A 167 5.64 -12.94 -11.25
N LYS A 168 5.70 -11.62 -11.08
CA LYS A 168 6.24 -10.97 -9.87
C LYS A 168 5.15 -10.11 -9.23
N CYS A 169 5.51 -9.32 -8.22
CA CYS A 169 4.58 -8.39 -7.56
C CYS A 169 3.91 -7.40 -8.52
N ASN A 170 4.64 -6.96 -9.54
CA ASN A 170 4.13 -6.06 -10.57
C ASN A 170 3.00 -6.71 -11.38
N GLU A 171 3.24 -7.89 -11.94
CA GLU A 171 2.24 -8.64 -12.69
C GLU A 171 1.07 -9.04 -11.78
N TRP A 172 1.33 -9.46 -10.54
CA TRP A 172 0.26 -9.75 -9.57
C TRP A 172 -0.65 -8.54 -9.34
N THR A 173 -0.07 -7.35 -9.18
CA THR A 173 -0.84 -6.13 -8.95
C THR A 173 -1.67 -5.77 -10.18
N HIS A 174 -1.04 -5.68 -11.35
CA HIS A 174 -1.68 -5.16 -12.56
C HIS A 174 -2.58 -6.17 -13.27
N GLN A 175 -2.24 -7.46 -13.24
CA GLN A 175 -2.96 -8.50 -13.98
C GLN A 175 -4.00 -9.23 -13.13
N LEU A 176 -3.83 -9.26 -11.79
CA LEU A 176 -4.76 -9.96 -10.89
C LEU A 176 -5.49 -9.01 -9.93
N ALA A 177 -4.75 -8.26 -9.10
CA ALA A 177 -5.34 -7.49 -8.01
C ALA A 177 -6.27 -6.36 -8.49
N ILE A 178 -5.78 -5.49 -9.39
CA ILE A 178 -6.58 -4.38 -9.93
C ILE A 178 -7.80 -4.90 -10.68
N PRO A 179 -7.69 -5.85 -11.64
CA PRO A 179 -8.85 -6.41 -12.31
C PRO A 179 -9.85 -7.07 -11.37
N LYS A 180 -9.38 -7.79 -10.34
CA LYS A 180 -10.26 -8.43 -9.36
C LYS A 180 -11.07 -7.40 -8.58
N LEU A 181 -10.45 -6.34 -8.07
CA LEU A 181 -11.17 -5.30 -7.32
C LEU A 181 -12.18 -4.55 -8.19
N ARG A 182 -11.87 -4.33 -9.47
CA ARG A 182 -12.82 -3.74 -10.43
C ARG A 182 -13.99 -4.68 -10.72
N HIS A 183 -13.71 -5.97 -10.93
CA HIS A 183 -14.72 -6.98 -11.18
C HIS A 183 -15.69 -7.16 -10.00
N GLU A 184 -15.19 -7.10 -8.77
CA GLU A 184 -16.01 -7.14 -7.55
C GLU A 184 -16.78 -5.84 -7.29
N GLY A 185 -16.65 -4.83 -8.15
CA GLY A 185 -17.29 -3.53 -8.00
C GLY A 185 -16.77 -2.70 -6.82
N ILE A 186 -15.56 -2.99 -6.34
CA ILE A 186 -14.94 -2.31 -5.20
C ILE A 186 -14.12 -1.10 -5.68
N LEU A 187 -13.29 -1.30 -6.70
CA LEU A 187 -12.44 -0.24 -7.25
C LEU A 187 -13.12 0.44 -8.44
N HIS A 188 -13.34 1.74 -8.31
CA HIS A 188 -13.97 2.59 -9.32
C HIS A 188 -12.96 3.57 -9.90
N SER A 189 -13.03 3.82 -11.21
CA SER A 189 -12.18 4.77 -11.96
C SER A 189 -13.01 5.84 -12.62
#